data_AF-A0A397SP11-F1
#
_entry.id   AF-A0A397SP11-F1
#
_cell.length_a   1.000
_cell.length_b   1.000
_cell.length_c   1.000
_cell.angle_alpha   90.00
_cell.angle_beta   90.00
_cell.angle_gamma   90.00
#
_symmetry.space_group_name_H-M   'P 1'
#
loop_
_entity.id
_entity.type
_entity.pdbx_description
1 polymer ?
#
loop_
_entity_poly.entity_id
_entity_poly.type
_entity_poly.pdbx_seq_one_letter_code
_entity_poly.pdbx_strand_id
1 'polypeptide(L)'
;IHEVNFIHRDFHSGNILLESESAGKWKIGDLGLSQPADNTLLNNEIYGVIPYIAPEIFKGASFSKESDIYSMGMIMWELTTGCKPYANVEHDINLIYSIIDGKRPEITEDTPECFAHLMERCWDSDPKLRPS
;
A
#
# COMPACT_ATOMS: atom_id res chain seq x y z
N ILE A 1 1.59 7.32 -12.62
CA ILE A 1 0.64 8.00 -11.70
C ILE A 1 1.35 9.11 -10.94
N HIS A 2 2.31 8.80 -10.06
CA HIS A 2 3.03 9.80 -9.27
C HIS A 2 3.82 10.83 -10.09
N GLU A 3 4.36 10.42 -11.25
CA GLU A 3 5.09 11.28 -12.19
C GLU A 3 4.23 12.44 -12.73
N VAL A 4 2.92 12.21 -12.91
CA VAL A 4 1.96 13.24 -13.35
C VAL A 4 1.25 13.92 -12.16
N ASN A 5 1.84 13.83 -10.97
CA ASN A 5 1.33 14.38 -9.71
C ASN A 5 -0.04 13.88 -9.26
N PHE A 6 -0.36 12.62 -9.53
CA PHE A 6 -1.54 11.94 -8.99
C PHE A 6 -1.17 10.94 -7.92
N ILE A 7 -2.16 10.58 -7.10
CA ILE A 7 -2.13 9.48 -6.12
C ILE A 7 -3.26 8.48 -6.44
N HIS A 8 -3.05 7.21 -6.14
CA HIS A 8 -3.98 6.14 -6.44
C HIS A 8 -5.06 5.97 -5.38
N ARG A 9 -4.67 5.97 -4.09
CA ARG A 9 -5.53 5.86 -2.89
C ARG A 9 -6.17 4.49 -2.62
N ASP A 10 -6.06 3.55 -3.55
CA ASP A 10 -6.56 2.18 -3.40
C ASP A 10 -5.63 1.19 -4.09
N PHE A 11 -4.33 1.37 -3.87
CA PHE A 11 -3.33 0.55 -4.54
C PHE A 11 -3.19 -0.79 -3.80
N HIS A 12 -3.58 -1.89 -4.43
CA HIS A 12 -3.41 -3.23 -3.89
C HIS A 12 -3.29 -4.25 -5.04
N SER A 13 -2.92 -5.49 -4.74
CA SER A 13 -2.71 -6.52 -5.77
C SER A 13 -3.93 -6.76 -6.67
N GLY A 14 -5.15 -6.66 -6.11
CA GLY A 14 -6.40 -6.74 -6.88
C GLY A 14 -6.58 -5.66 -7.97
N ASN A 15 -5.83 -4.55 -7.90
CA ASN A 15 -5.84 -3.48 -8.89
C ASN A 15 -4.61 -3.53 -9.82
N ILE A 16 -3.86 -4.65 -9.80
CA ILE A 16 -2.78 -4.93 -10.74
C ILE A 16 -3.28 -6.00 -11.72
N LEU A 17 -3.40 -5.63 -12.98
CA LEU A 17 -4.00 -6.46 -14.04
C LEU A 17 -2.94 -6.92 -15.04
N LEU A 18 -3.06 -8.15 -15.53
CA LEU A 18 -2.24 -8.66 -16.62
C LEU A 18 -2.88 -8.26 -17.96
N GLU A 19 -2.17 -7.52 -18.80
CA GLU A 19 -2.65 -7.04 -20.12
C GLU A 19 -3.01 -8.20 -21.05
N SER A 20 -2.11 -9.19 -21.15
CA SER A 20 -2.37 -10.50 -21.73
C SER A 20 -1.29 -11.48 -21.30
N GLU A 21 -1.62 -12.77 -21.30
CA GLU A 21 -0.65 -13.84 -21.02
C GLU A 21 0.54 -13.83 -21.99
N SER A 22 0.30 -13.46 -23.25
CA SER A 22 1.33 -13.39 -24.29
C SER A 22 2.21 -12.15 -24.20
N ALA A 23 1.72 -11.04 -23.64
CA ALA A 23 2.47 -9.80 -23.53
C ALA A 23 3.34 -9.73 -22.26
N GLY A 24 2.96 -10.46 -21.19
CA GLY A 24 3.70 -10.44 -19.92
C GLY A 24 3.77 -9.06 -19.25
N LYS A 25 2.83 -8.16 -19.58
CA LYS A 25 2.81 -6.77 -19.11
C LYS A 25 1.73 -6.58 -18.05
N TRP A 26 2.14 -6.09 -16.89
CA TRP A 26 1.24 -5.72 -15.80
C TRP A 26 0.84 -4.25 -15.92
N LYS A 27 -0.40 -3.93 -15.55
CA LYS A 27 -0.98 -2.59 -15.56
C LYS A 27 -1.60 -2.28 -14.22
N ILE A 28 -1.49 -1.04 -13.79
CA ILE A 28 -2.22 -0.54 -12.63
C ILE A 28 -3.60 -0.07 -13.12
N GLY A 29 -4.66 -0.58 -12.51
CA GLY A 29 -6.06 -0.32 -12.82
C GLY A 29 -6.76 0.53 -11.75
N ASP A 30 -8.09 0.56 -11.82
CA ASP A 30 -9.00 1.21 -10.86
C ASP A 30 -8.56 2.59 -10.34
N LEU A 31 -8.60 3.58 -11.23
CA LEU A 31 -8.29 4.97 -10.90
C LEU A 31 -9.51 5.76 -10.41
N GLY A 32 -10.61 5.10 -10.03
CA GLY A 32 -11.87 5.75 -9.65
C GLY A 32 -11.76 6.65 -8.42
N LEU A 33 -10.80 6.34 -7.54
CA LEU A 33 -10.51 7.11 -6.33
C LEU A 33 -9.28 8.02 -6.46
N SER A 34 -8.57 7.95 -7.60
CA SER A 34 -7.35 8.71 -7.82
C SER A 34 -7.61 10.21 -7.89
N GLN A 35 -6.66 11.00 -7.38
CA GLN A 35 -6.76 12.46 -7.38
C GLN A 35 -5.38 13.13 -7.47
N PRO A 36 -5.31 14.44 -7.76
CA PRO A 36 -4.07 15.19 -7.66
C PRO A 36 -3.48 15.12 -6.24
N ALA A 37 -2.16 14.98 -6.13
CA ALA A 37 -1.46 14.88 -4.86
C ALA A 37 -1.47 16.21 -4.06
N ASP A 38 -1.71 17.32 -4.75
CA ASP A 38 -1.79 18.68 -4.21
C ASP A 38 -3.24 19.14 -3.98
N ASN A 39 -4.22 18.22 -4.05
CA ASN A 39 -5.61 18.55 -3.79
C ASN A 39 -5.79 19.04 -2.33
N THR A 40 -6.25 20.28 -2.17
CA THR A 40 -6.45 20.93 -0.87
C THR A 40 -7.82 20.65 -0.25
N LEU A 41 -8.72 19.99 -0.99
CA LEU A 41 -10.00 19.57 -0.45
C LEU A 41 -9.77 18.38 0.49
N LEU A 42 -9.94 18.62 1.79
CA LEU A 42 -9.92 17.58 2.82
C LEU A 42 -11.10 16.64 2.60
N ASN A 43 -10.90 15.57 1.82
CA ASN A 43 -11.75 14.40 1.89
C ASN A 43 -11.17 13.44 2.94
N ASN A 44 -11.78 13.45 4.12
CA ASN A 44 -11.38 12.60 5.25
C ASN A 44 -11.99 11.20 5.18
N GLU A 45 -12.68 10.85 4.09
CA GLU A 45 -13.18 9.50 3.89
C GLU A 45 -12.01 8.56 3.62
N ILE A 46 -11.96 7.51 4.44
CA ILE A 46 -10.98 6.44 4.33
C ILE A 46 -11.53 5.43 3.33
N TYR A 47 -10.82 5.27 2.23
CA TYR A 47 -11.11 4.29 1.20
C TYR A 47 -10.00 3.24 1.13
N GLY A 48 -10.35 2.09 0.57
CA GLY A 48 -9.43 1.03 0.20
C GLY A 48 -9.45 -0.18 1.14
N VAL A 49 -8.50 -1.08 0.92
CA VAL A 49 -8.43 -2.38 1.61
C VAL A 49 -7.50 -2.28 2.82
N ILE A 50 -8.03 -2.44 4.04
CA ILE A 50 -7.37 -2.11 5.33
C ILE A 50 -5.87 -2.44 5.41
N PRO A 51 -5.41 -3.67 5.08
CA PRO A 51 -3.99 -3.99 5.14
C PRO A 51 -3.07 -3.10 4.30
N TYR A 52 -3.56 -2.56 3.18
CA TYR A 52 -2.79 -1.74 2.24
C TYR A 52 -2.90 -0.23 2.54
N ILE A 53 -3.77 0.17 3.48
CA ILE A 53 -3.93 1.57 3.88
C ILE A 53 -2.82 1.95 4.86
N ALA A 54 -2.12 3.04 4.57
CA ALA A 54 -1.03 3.52 5.41
C ALA A 54 -1.53 4.00 6.80
N PRO A 55 -0.75 3.78 7.88
CA PRO A 55 -1.18 4.03 9.25
C PRO A 55 -1.55 5.49 9.53
N GLU A 56 -0.92 6.45 8.85
CA GLU A 56 -1.21 7.88 8.98
C GLU A 56 -2.61 8.26 8.48
N ILE A 57 -3.17 7.51 7.52
CA ILE A 57 -4.51 7.75 6.98
C ILE A 57 -5.57 7.47 8.06
N PHE A 58 -5.41 6.38 8.81
CA PHE A 58 -6.27 6.08 9.95
C PHE A 58 -6.15 7.11 11.10
N LYS A 59 -5.05 7.87 11.13
CA LYS A 59 -4.84 8.98 12.08
C LYS A 59 -5.39 10.31 11.56
N GLY A 60 -6.08 10.31 10.42
CA GLY A 60 -6.71 11.49 9.84
C GLY A 60 -5.80 12.32 8.93
N ALA A 61 -4.63 11.81 8.55
CA ALA A 61 -3.83 12.44 7.49
C ALA A 61 -4.48 12.24 6.12
N SER A 62 -4.23 13.19 5.20
CA SER A 62 -4.65 13.03 3.81
C SER A 62 -3.81 11.99 3.09
N PHE A 63 -4.40 11.32 2.10
CA PHE A 63 -3.66 10.45 1.19
C PHE A 63 -2.58 11.22 0.44
N SER A 64 -1.44 10.55 0.23
CA SER A 64 -0.26 11.11 -0.40
C SER A 64 0.46 10.07 -1.26
N LYS A 65 1.52 10.47 -1.98
CA LYS A 65 2.34 9.52 -2.76
C LYS A 65 2.96 8.48 -1.84
N GLU A 66 3.44 8.91 -0.68
CA GLU A 66 4.03 8.07 0.36
C GLU A 66 3.03 7.06 0.92
N SER A 67 1.73 7.37 0.93
CA SER A 67 0.69 6.42 1.31
C SER A 67 0.50 5.30 0.27
N ASP A 68 0.62 5.60 -1.03
CA ASP A 68 0.63 4.55 -2.07
C ASP A 68 1.91 3.69 -1.99
N ILE A 69 3.04 4.28 -1.56
CA ILE A 69 4.31 3.54 -1.37
C ILE A 69 4.19 2.55 -0.19
N TYR A 70 3.48 2.90 0.87
CA TYR A 70 3.14 1.93 1.92
C TYR A 70 2.38 0.74 1.35
N SER A 71 1.38 1.00 0.50
CA SER A 71 0.62 -0.06 -0.16
C SER A 71 1.51 -0.92 -1.05
N MET A 72 2.48 -0.33 -1.75
CA MET A 72 3.49 -1.07 -2.50
C MET A 72 4.31 -2.01 -1.60
N GLY A 73 4.68 -1.59 -0.39
CA GLY A 73 5.35 -2.48 0.59
C GLY A 73 4.51 -3.70 0.96
N MET A 74 3.19 -3.52 1.10
CA MET A 74 2.26 -4.63 1.36
C MET A 74 2.12 -5.58 0.16
N ILE A 75 2.15 -5.05 -1.06
CA ILE A 75 2.18 -5.84 -2.29
C ILE A 75 3.50 -6.61 -2.42
N MET A 76 4.64 -5.98 -2.08
CA MET A 76 5.94 -6.65 -2.07
C MET A 76 5.92 -7.87 -1.14
N TRP A 77 5.31 -7.75 0.04
CA TRP A 77 5.15 -8.88 0.96
C TRP A 77 4.23 -9.98 0.41
N GLU A 78 3.16 -9.60 -0.28
CA GLU A 78 2.29 -10.57 -0.95
C GLU A 78 3.05 -11.34 -2.05
N LEU A 79 4.01 -10.72 -2.72
CA LEU A 79 4.85 -11.39 -3.73
C LEU A 79 5.80 -12.43 -3.11
N THR A 80 6.27 -12.23 -1.89
CA THR A 80 7.16 -13.20 -1.22
C THR A 80 6.39 -14.39 -0.65
N THR A 81 5.15 -14.17 -0.19
CA THR A 81 4.36 -15.20 0.49
C THR A 81 3.27 -15.83 -0.37
N GLY A 82 2.89 -15.19 -1.48
CA GLY A 82 1.70 -15.55 -2.27
C GLY A 82 0.38 -15.33 -1.51
N CYS A 83 0.41 -14.66 -0.35
CA CYS A 83 -0.72 -14.50 0.55
C CYS A 83 -1.09 -13.02 0.70
N LYS A 84 -2.39 -12.72 0.86
CA LYS A 84 -2.80 -11.36 1.23
C LYS A 84 -2.30 -10.99 2.63
N PRO A 85 -1.83 -9.75 2.86
CA PRO A 85 -1.40 -9.32 4.19
C PRO A 85 -2.54 -9.47 5.20
N TYR A 86 -2.24 -10.13 6.32
CA TYR A 86 -3.20 -10.44 7.38
C TYR A 86 -4.42 -11.26 6.92
N ALA A 87 -4.26 -12.20 5.98
CA ALA A 87 -5.34 -13.05 5.47
C ALA A 87 -6.07 -13.88 6.55
N ASN A 88 -5.43 -14.12 7.69
CA ASN A 88 -5.96 -14.90 8.83
C ASN A 88 -6.51 -14.02 9.97
N VAL A 89 -6.65 -12.72 9.77
CA VAL A 89 -7.17 -11.77 10.76
C VAL A 89 -8.42 -11.10 10.19
N GLU A 90 -9.42 -10.82 11.03
CA GLU A 90 -10.56 -10.01 10.62
C GLU A 90 -10.10 -8.59 10.25
N HIS A 91 -10.60 -8.05 9.14
CA HIS A 91 -10.26 -6.71 8.68
C HIS A 91 -11.21 -5.70 9.34
N ASP A 92 -11.05 -5.55 10.65
CA ASP A 92 -11.89 -4.74 11.52
C ASP A 92 -11.12 -3.60 12.19
N ILE A 93 -11.77 -2.93 13.15
CA ILE A 93 -11.15 -1.84 13.91
C ILE A 93 -9.93 -2.29 14.75
N ASN A 94 -9.89 -3.56 15.18
CA ASN A 94 -8.78 -4.08 15.97
C ASN A 94 -7.52 -4.23 15.10
N LEU A 95 -7.68 -4.65 13.85
CA LEU A 95 -6.57 -4.68 12.89
C LEU A 95 -6.07 -3.26 12.60
N ILE A 96 -6.96 -2.29 12.43
CA ILE A 96 -6.60 -0.88 12.23
C ILE A 96 -5.73 -0.36 13.39
N TYR A 97 -6.16 -0.54 14.65
CA TYR A 97 -5.37 -0.15 15.81
C TYR A 97 -4.02 -0.85 15.87
N SER A 98 -3.98 -2.15 15.54
CA SER A 98 -2.72 -2.88 15.49
C SER A 98 -1.74 -2.29 14.46
N ILE A 99 -2.22 -1.92 13.26
CA ILE A 99 -1.41 -1.30 12.20
C ILE A 99 -0.88 0.08 12.64
N ILE A 100 -1.74 0.88 13.27
CA ILE A 100 -1.42 2.19 13.86
C ILE A 100 -0.29 2.07 14.90
N ASP A 101 -0.31 0.99 15.69
CA ASP A 101 0.67 0.66 16.73
C ASP A 101 1.95 0.00 16.19
N GLY A 102 2.06 -0.13 14.85
CA GLY A 102 3.28 -0.60 14.19
C GLY A 102 3.28 -2.07 13.80
N LYS A 103 2.15 -2.78 13.89
CA LYS A 103 2.03 -4.14 13.35
C LYS A 103 2.40 -4.15 11.86
N ARG A 104 3.29 -5.06 11.49
CA ARG A 104 3.67 -5.39 10.11
C ARG A 104 3.59 -6.90 9.91
N PRO A 105 3.40 -7.37 8.67
CA PRO A 105 3.54 -8.80 8.37
C PRO A 105 4.95 -9.30 8.66
N GLU A 106 5.07 -10.58 9.04
CA GLU A 106 6.37 -11.22 9.29
C GLU A 106 7.10 -11.46 7.96
N ILE A 107 8.37 -11.03 7.87
CA ILE A 107 9.21 -11.30 6.70
C ILE A 107 9.73 -12.73 6.82
N THR A 108 9.48 -13.53 5.79
CA THR A 108 9.91 -14.93 5.74
C THR A 108 11.43 -15.04 5.50
N GLU A 109 12.07 -16.07 6.06
CA GLU A 109 13.53 -16.27 5.99
C GLU A 109 14.07 -16.43 4.57
N ASP A 110 13.22 -16.82 3.62
CA ASP A 110 13.55 -16.98 2.20
C ASP A 110 13.44 -15.68 1.39
N THR A 111 12.95 -14.58 2.00
CA THR A 111 12.92 -13.27 1.36
C THR A 111 14.35 -12.74 1.20
N PRO A 112 14.82 -12.42 -0.02
CA PRO A 112 16.15 -11.86 -0.23
C PRO A 112 16.37 -10.57 0.57
N GLU A 113 17.52 -10.42 1.23
CA GLU A 113 17.81 -9.30 2.13
C GLU A 113 17.58 -7.92 1.50
N CYS A 114 18.01 -7.73 0.24
CA CYS A 114 17.81 -6.47 -0.47
C CYS A 114 16.33 -6.16 -0.73
N PHE A 115 15.51 -7.20 -0.93
CA PHE A 115 14.07 -7.09 -1.12
C PHE A 115 13.37 -6.80 0.19
N ALA A 116 13.75 -7.50 1.27
CA ALA A 116 13.27 -7.23 2.63
C ALA A 116 13.55 -5.79 3.05
N HIS A 117 14.77 -5.30 2.88
CA HIS A 117 15.14 -3.93 3.23
C HIS A 117 14.35 -2.88 2.44
N LEU A 118 14.11 -3.10 1.14
CA LEU A 118 13.28 -2.18 0.36
C LEU A 118 11.81 -2.23 0.80
N MET A 119 11.26 -3.43 1.01
CA MET A 119 9.90 -3.62 1.52
C MET A 119 9.71 -2.92 2.87
N GLU A 120 10.70 -3.02 3.76
CA GLU A 120 10.67 -2.36 5.06
C GLU A 120 10.68 -0.84 4.98
N ARG A 121 11.50 -0.29 4.07
CA ARG A 121 11.49 1.13 3.78
C ARG A 121 10.16 1.60 3.18
N CYS A 122 9.52 0.79 2.34
CA CYS A 122 8.21 1.13 1.77
C CYS A 122 7.12 1.26 2.84
N TRP A 123 7.11 0.41 3.88
CA TRP A 123 6.09 0.43 4.93
C TRP A 123 6.51 1.11 6.24
N ASP A 124 7.53 1.97 6.19
CA ASP A 124 8.00 2.73 7.34
C ASP A 124 6.84 3.51 7.99
N SER A 125 6.88 3.63 9.31
CA SER A 125 5.85 4.35 10.07
C SER A 125 5.92 5.86 9.85
N ASP A 126 7.08 6.42 9.55
CA ASP A 126 7.22 7.80 9.08
C ASP A 126 7.12 7.83 7.53
N PRO A 127 6.06 8.43 6.96
CA PRO A 127 5.90 8.53 5.51
C PRO A 127 7.09 9.19 4.81
N LYS A 128 7.83 10.09 5.49
CA LYS A 128 8.96 10.81 4.91
C LYS A 128 10.21 9.93 4.72
N LEU A 129 10.29 8.80 5.41
CA LEU A 129 11.39 7.85 5.28
C LEU A 129 11.15 6.83 4.15
N ARG A 130 9.92 6.80 3.61
CA ARG A 130 9.56 5.93 2.50
C ARG A 130 10.22 6.42 1.19
N PRO A 131 10.58 5.50 0.28
CA PRO A 131 11.11 5.86 -1.04
C PRO A 131 10.05 6.53 -1.93
N SER A 132 10.49 7.11 -3.06
CA SER A 132 9.64 7.75 -4.08
C SER A 132 9.76 7.07 -5.44
#